data_AF-A0AAR2JTE2-F1
#
_entry.id   AF-A0AAR2JTE2-F1
#
_cell.length_a   1.000
_cell.length_b   1.000
_cell.length_c   1.000
_cell.angle_alpha   90.00
_cell.angle_beta   90.00
_cell.angle_gamma   90.00
#
_symmetry.space_group_name_H-M   'P 1'
#
loop_
_entity.id
_entity.type
_entity.pdbx_description
1 polymer ?
#
loop_
_entity_poly.entity_id
_entity_poly.type
_entity_poly.pdbx_seq_one_letter_code
_entity_poly.pdbx_strand_id
1 'polypeptide(L)'
;MAPSLHGFHGTSRLLAHALLTGGVNGAQKVFARLRGADAAFGLRCFLESLCGDEARLDKDTQALTRKPLVCFFSEAFKCNLLCFLHLVHSWVPRDGVLALLHCMAQEVKQKPWIWALIHQLQRDVGDEELGQNALLSPECLVHLKGLCEKFKDPEAKGGWELYLNEHRTEVPSDNETDSALKKRKNEVIDLDMGTDMGEPKTKRMKMDLPDSDGTESEKVAEDEEEIDVQLYCGPNRSSSSGQQPQHDDSLSILPEHIKVKWKSQQICDLFCMVTLKVLNECDSKQLQVLCDLLGLAEAPEQTLPHFCSFLLSLSPDLSHSTASVIIKNLLLGKVLSLTEPACRSLVTAVTSLCSRYPRPTCQALIEPIIKEGQTGSAQAELLCQLVKNCLEPHHRLLVFEMTLVGLWNDGLLSVIHAILDSKIELSEELFSLFTNQLSSQSPHFTKSMKFAKMMLTVLTKFHSHVSAACQHALSSCISFNETFLKKSLQAALKRITH
;
A
#
# COMPACT_ATOMS: atom_id res chain seq x y z
N MET A 1 -23.61 28.23 22.57
CA MET A 1 -23.93 27.27 23.64
C MET A 1 -24.14 25.92 22.97
N ALA A 2 -23.53 24.84 23.48
CA ALA A 2 -23.82 23.50 22.98
C ALA A 2 -25.24 23.08 23.38
N PRO A 3 -25.95 22.26 22.58
CA PRO A 3 -27.19 21.61 23.03
C PRO A 3 -26.90 20.76 24.27
N SER A 4 -27.77 20.84 25.27
CA SER A 4 -27.53 20.12 26.52
C SER A 4 -27.76 18.62 26.34
N LEU A 5 -26.86 17.78 26.85
CA LEU A 5 -26.99 16.32 26.82
C LEU A 5 -28.00 15.78 27.86
N HIS A 6 -28.84 16.63 28.45
CA HIS A 6 -29.78 16.26 29.51
C HIS A 6 -30.92 15.36 29.00
N GLY A 7 -31.37 15.54 27.75
CA GLY A 7 -32.40 14.68 27.13
C GLY A 7 -31.99 13.24 26.83
N PHE A 8 -30.70 12.90 26.97
CA PHE A 8 -30.20 11.52 26.84
C PHE A 8 -29.96 10.91 28.22
N HIS A 9 -30.45 9.68 28.43
CA HIS A 9 -30.22 8.91 29.66
C HIS A 9 -29.10 7.87 29.47
N GLY A 10 -28.35 7.60 30.55
CA GLY A 10 -27.39 6.49 30.63
C GLY A 10 -26.44 6.35 29.43
N THR A 11 -26.46 5.17 28.82
CA THR A 11 -25.62 4.74 27.70
C THR A 11 -25.83 5.59 26.42
N SER A 12 -27.07 6.02 26.15
CA SER A 12 -27.39 6.94 25.04
C SER A 12 -26.64 8.28 25.16
N ARG A 13 -26.37 8.75 26.40
CA ARG A 13 -25.59 9.97 26.65
C ARG A 13 -24.12 9.80 26.30
N LEU A 14 -23.55 8.61 26.50
CA LEU A 14 -22.17 8.29 26.11
C LEU A 14 -22.02 8.27 24.58
N LEU A 15 -23.00 7.71 23.87
CA LEU A 15 -23.02 7.73 22.40
C LEU A 15 -23.18 9.15 21.84
N ALA A 16 -24.10 9.94 22.40
CA ALA A 16 -24.27 11.36 22.03
C ALA A 16 -22.99 12.18 22.28
N HIS A 17 -22.30 11.96 23.40
CA HIS A 17 -21.01 12.60 23.67
C HIS A 17 -19.93 12.15 22.67
N ALA A 18 -19.85 10.86 22.35
CA ALA A 18 -18.89 10.33 21.40
C ALA A 18 -19.07 10.91 19.98
N LEU A 19 -20.32 11.13 19.54
CA LEU A 19 -20.65 11.82 18.28
C LEU A 19 -20.27 13.32 18.28
N LEU A 20 -20.28 13.96 19.45
CA LEU A 20 -19.85 15.36 19.62
C LEU A 20 -18.32 15.53 19.65
N THR A 21 -17.58 14.64 20.31
CA THR A 21 -16.15 14.84 20.61
C THR A 21 -15.19 13.85 19.96
N GLY A 22 -15.63 12.60 19.72
CA GLY A 22 -14.84 11.55 19.07
C GLY A 22 -15.22 11.27 17.61
N GLY A 23 -16.24 11.96 17.10
CA GLY A 23 -16.80 11.78 15.77
C GLY A 23 -17.34 10.36 15.49
N VAL A 24 -17.55 10.05 14.21
CA VAL A 24 -18.04 8.74 13.73
C VAL A 24 -17.25 7.57 14.36
N ASN A 25 -15.92 7.65 14.31
CA ASN A 25 -15.02 6.61 14.81
C ASN A 25 -15.06 6.45 16.34
N GLY A 26 -15.30 7.54 17.09
CA GLY A 26 -15.54 7.49 18.52
C GLY A 26 -16.87 6.84 18.85
N ALA A 27 -17.93 7.25 18.14
CA ALA A 27 -19.29 6.72 18.30
C ALA A 27 -19.35 5.21 18.00
N GLN A 28 -18.74 4.75 16.91
CA GLN A 28 -18.68 3.33 16.55
C GLN A 28 -17.96 2.49 17.62
N LYS A 29 -16.84 2.98 18.17
CA LYS A 29 -16.12 2.31 19.29
C LYS A 29 -16.95 2.25 20.58
N VAL A 30 -17.71 3.30 20.88
CA VAL A 30 -18.61 3.31 22.04
C VAL A 30 -19.79 2.37 21.82
N PHE A 31 -20.43 2.40 20.65
CA PHE A 31 -21.53 1.49 20.30
C PHE A 31 -21.13 0.01 20.38
N ALA A 32 -19.97 -0.34 19.83
CA ALA A 32 -19.43 -1.71 19.91
C ALA A 32 -19.17 -2.16 21.35
N ARG A 33 -18.63 -1.27 22.21
CA ARG A 33 -18.43 -1.56 23.64
C ARG A 33 -19.75 -1.71 24.40
N LEU A 34 -20.73 -0.85 24.11
CA LEU A 34 -22.05 -0.93 24.73
C LEU A 34 -22.74 -2.25 24.38
N ARG A 35 -22.71 -2.69 23.11
CA ARG A 35 -23.27 -4.00 22.71
C ARG A 35 -22.44 -5.22 23.12
N GLY A 36 -21.16 -5.04 23.44
CA GLY A 36 -20.35 -6.07 24.10
C GLY A 36 -20.66 -6.23 25.59
N ALA A 37 -21.22 -5.21 26.25
CA ALA A 37 -21.65 -5.25 27.64
C ALA A 37 -23.13 -5.61 27.81
N ASP A 38 -23.98 -5.20 26.86
CA ASP A 38 -25.41 -5.51 26.78
C ASP A 38 -25.81 -5.81 25.34
N ALA A 39 -26.02 -7.09 25.02
CA ALA A 39 -26.44 -7.51 23.68
C ALA A 39 -27.82 -6.97 23.26
N ALA A 40 -28.66 -6.57 24.22
CA ALA A 40 -29.98 -5.98 23.98
C ALA A 40 -29.95 -4.45 23.82
N PHE A 41 -28.78 -3.80 23.91
CA PHE A 41 -28.65 -2.34 23.75
C PHE A 41 -28.98 -1.88 22.31
N GLY A 42 -30.26 -1.61 22.06
CA GLY A 42 -30.76 -1.09 20.79
C GLY A 42 -30.70 0.44 20.70
N LEU A 43 -30.46 0.96 19.50
CA LEU A 43 -30.44 2.41 19.24
C LEU A 43 -31.82 3.09 19.31
N ARG A 44 -32.91 2.31 19.50
CA ARG A 44 -34.29 2.79 19.52
C ARG A 44 -34.48 4.02 20.42
N CYS A 45 -34.16 3.90 21.71
CA CYS A 45 -34.38 4.99 22.67
C CYS A 45 -33.48 6.21 22.40
N PHE A 46 -32.31 6.01 21.77
CA PHE A 46 -31.42 7.11 21.36
C PHE A 46 -32.00 7.89 20.16
N LEU A 47 -32.62 7.20 19.21
CA LEU A 47 -33.32 7.81 18.08
C LEU A 47 -34.62 8.49 18.53
N GLU A 48 -35.39 7.86 19.41
CA GLU A 48 -36.60 8.46 20.02
C GLU A 48 -36.26 9.75 20.78
N SER A 49 -35.16 9.78 21.55
CA SER A 49 -34.64 11.02 22.17
C SER A 49 -34.28 12.09 21.13
N LEU A 50 -33.68 11.74 19.99
CA LEU A 50 -33.29 12.69 18.93
C LEU A 50 -34.49 13.26 18.15
N CYS A 51 -35.55 12.47 17.99
CA CYS A 51 -36.78 12.88 17.30
C CYS A 51 -37.74 13.68 18.20
N GLY A 52 -37.59 13.59 19.53
CA GLY A 52 -38.45 14.27 20.49
C GLY A 52 -38.41 15.79 20.37
N ASP A 53 -39.60 16.41 20.42
CA ASP A 53 -39.78 17.87 20.41
C ASP A 53 -39.16 18.54 21.64
N GLU A 54 -38.11 19.34 21.43
CA GLU A 54 -37.68 20.33 22.41
C GLU A 54 -38.23 21.71 22.06
N ALA A 55 -38.82 22.38 23.04
CA ALA A 55 -39.18 23.80 22.94
C ALA A 55 -37.96 24.65 23.34
N ARG A 56 -37.43 25.45 22.42
CA ARG A 56 -36.33 26.39 22.72
C ARG A 56 -36.68 27.79 22.21
N LEU A 57 -36.28 28.80 22.99
CA LEU A 57 -36.35 30.19 22.59
C LEU A 57 -35.35 30.43 21.46
N ASP A 58 -35.86 30.73 20.27
CA ASP A 58 -35.05 31.22 19.17
C ASP A 58 -34.55 32.63 19.52
N LYS A 59 -33.23 32.83 19.41
CA LYS A 59 -32.59 34.09 19.82
C LYS A 59 -32.87 35.23 18.85
N ASP A 60 -33.03 34.90 17.58
CA ASP A 60 -33.10 35.89 16.50
C ASP A 60 -34.54 36.38 16.29
N THR A 61 -35.54 35.54 16.61
CA THR A 61 -36.98 35.86 16.51
C THR A 61 -37.67 36.08 17.86
N GLN A 62 -37.03 35.75 18.99
CA GLN A 62 -37.62 35.71 20.34
C GLN A 62 -38.88 34.81 20.47
N ALA A 63 -39.12 33.92 19.50
CA ALA A 63 -40.23 32.98 19.52
C ALA A 63 -39.83 31.67 20.22
N LEU A 64 -40.75 31.09 20.99
CA LEU A 64 -40.59 29.73 21.51
C LEU A 64 -40.89 28.73 20.37
N THR A 65 -39.85 28.22 19.72
CA THR A 65 -40.01 27.22 18.66
C THR A 65 -39.89 25.81 19.21
N ARG A 66 -40.84 24.93 18.87
CA ARG A 66 -40.69 23.48 19.03
C ARG A 66 -40.07 22.90 17.77
N LYS A 67 -39.02 22.09 17.94
CA LYS A 67 -38.39 21.30 16.88
C LYS A 67 -37.85 19.99 17.48
N PRO A 68 -37.69 18.92 16.68
CA PRO A 68 -36.95 17.73 17.09
C PRO A 68 -35.55 18.06 17.64
N LEU A 69 -35.13 17.39 18.71
CA LEU A 69 -33.85 17.63 19.39
C LEU A 69 -32.65 17.62 18.41
N VAL A 70 -32.64 16.71 17.43
CA VAL A 70 -31.59 16.64 16.40
C VAL A 70 -31.35 17.97 15.67
N CYS A 71 -32.40 18.76 15.45
CA CYS A 71 -32.33 20.03 14.73
C CYS A 71 -31.48 21.08 15.47
N PHE A 72 -31.42 21.02 16.80
CA PHE A 72 -30.62 21.92 17.63
C PHE A 72 -29.14 21.52 17.79
N PHE A 73 -28.70 20.44 17.14
CA PHE A 73 -27.30 20.06 17.09
C PHE A 73 -26.54 20.75 15.95
N SER A 74 -25.22 20.86 16.10
CA SER A 74 -24.33 21.41 15.06
C SER A 74 -24.35 20.52 13.81
N GLU A 75 -24.07 21.11 12.65
CA GLU A 75 -23.91 20.37 11.39
C GLU A 75 -22.91 19.21 11.54
N ALA A 76 -21.78 19.45 12.21
CA ALA A 76 -20.76 18.45 12.51
C ALA A 76 -21.30 17.24 13.30
N PHE A 77 -22.22 17.46 14.25
CA PHE A 77 -22.89 16.35 14.92
C PHE A 77 -23.90 15.65 14.00
N LYS A 78 -24.69 16.40 13.24
CA LYS A 78 -25.70 15.87 12.31
C LYS A 78 -25.06 14.93 11.28
N CYS A 79 -23.94 15.30 10.68
CA CYS A 79 -23.22 14.43 9.75
C CYS A 79 -22.45 13.29 10.45
N ASN A 80 -21.85 13.51 11.62
CA ASN A 80 -21.29 12.41 12.42
C ASN A 80 -22.35 11.35 12.74
N LEU A 81 -23.59 11.78 13.04
CA LEU A 81 -24.74 10.93 13.31
C LEU A 81 -25.19 10.17 12.05
N LEU A 82 -25.37 10.85 10.91
CA LEU A 82 -25.74 10.19 9.65
C LEU A 82 -24.68 9.16 9.23
N CYS A 83 -23.40 9.53 9.18
CA CYS A 83 -22.32 8.62 8.81
C CYS A 83 -22.19 7.45 9.81
N PHE A 84 -22.41 7.68 11.12
CA PHE A 84 -22.49 6.61 12.11
C PHE A 84 -23.64 5.64 11.81
N LEU A 85 -24.85 6.16 11.56
CA LEU A 85 -26.04 5.34 11.26
C LEU A 85 -25.86 4.52 9.98
N HIS A 86 -25.21 5.07 8.94
CA HIS A 86 -24.88 4.34 7.71
C HIS A 86 -23.92 3.17 8.00
N LEU A 87 -22.88 3.38 8.82
CA LEU A 87 -21.95 2.32 9.25
C LEU A 87 -22.56 1.25 10.17
N VAL A 88 -23.77 1.46 10.71
CA VAL A 88 -24.44 0.47 11.58
C VAL A 88 -25.84 0.07 11.08
N HIS A 89 -26.25 0.45 9.86
CA HIS A 89 -27.63 0.39 9.34
C HIS A 89 -28.31 -0.97 9.59
N SER A 90 -27.59 -2.08 9.40
CA SER A 90 -28.03 -3.46 9.59
C SER A 90 -28.41 -3.83 11.04
N TRP A 91 -28.24 -2.91 11.99
CA TRP A 91 -28.55 -3.08 13.42
C TRP A 91 -29.42 -1.96 13.99
N VAL A 92 -29.99 -1.09 13.14
CA VAL A 92 -30.80 0.06 13.56
C VAL A 92 -32.29 -0.22 13.27
N PRO A 93 -33.22 0.10 14.18
CA PRO A 93 -34.65 -0.01 13.88
C PRO A 93 -35.05 0.97 12.75
N ARG A 94 -35.41 0.41 11.58
CA ARG A 94 -35.83 1.11 10.36
C ARG A 94 -36.69 2.34 10.63
N ASP A 95 -37.80 2.15 11.34
CA ASP A 95 -38.80 3.20 11.54
C ASP A 95 -38.25 4.37 12.37
N GLY A 96 -37.35 4.09 13.31
CA GLY A 96 -36.65 5.12 14.09
C GLY A 96 -35.60 5.90 13.29
N VAL A 97 -35.02 5.28 12.25
CA VAL A 97 -34.14 5.99 11.31
C VAL A 97 -34.98 6.85 10.37
N LEU A 98 -36.02 6.30 9.75
CA LEU A 98 -36.89 7.06 8.85
C LEU A 98 -37.55 8.25 9.55
N ALA A 99 -38.00 8.10 10.80
CA ALA A 99 -38.48 9.21 11.62
C ALA A 99 -37.41 10.29 11.83
N LEU A 100 -36.18 9.92 12.18
CA LEU A 100 -35.06 10.85 12.36
C LEU A 100 -34.72 11.60 11.06
N LEU A 101 -34.65 10.88 9.94
CA LEU A 101 -34.36 11.45 8.62
C LEU A 101 -35.46 12.42 8.19
N HIS A 102 -36.73 12.10 8.45
CA HIS A 102 -37.84 13.02 8.23
C HIS A 102 -37.75 14.27 9.11
N CYS A 103 -37.46 14.13 10.41
CA CYS A 103 -37.21 15.25 11.31
C CYS A 103 -36.08 16.17 10.82
N MET A 104 -35.03 15.61 10.23
CA MET A 104 -33.92 16.38 9.65
C MET A 104 -34.31 17.03 8.31
N ALA A 105 -35.04 16.33 7.43
CA ALA A 105 -35.41 16.83 6.10
C ALA A 105 -36.31 18.09 6.13
N GLN A 106 -36.99 18.36 7.24
CA GLN A 106 -37.80 19.57 7.45
C GLN A 106 -36.99 20.87 7.63
N GLU A 107 -35.65 20.81 7.71
CA GLU A 107 -34.81 22.00 7.92
C GLU A 107 -34.56 22.81 6.64
N VAL A 108 -35.27 23.94 6.51
CA VAL A 108 -35.23 24.92 5.39
C VAL A 108 -33.83 25.40 4.95
N LYS A 109 -32.77 25.20 5.76
CA LYS A 109 -31.38 25.65 5.48
C LYS A 109 -30.35 24.55 5.74
N GLN A 110 -30.47 23.40 5.08
CA GLN A 110 -29.43 22.36 5.08
C GLN A 110 -28.41 22.51 3.96
N LYS A 111 -27.20 21.97 4.20
CA LYS A 111 -26.14 21.88 3.19
C LYS A 111 -26.41 20.70 2.24
N PRO A 112 -26.11 20.82 0.93
CA PRO A 112 -26.43 19.78 -0.06
C PRO A 112 -25.92 18.37 0.27
N TRP A 113 -24.77 18.27 0.94
CA TRP A 113 -24.17 16.99 1.31
C TRP A 113 -24.83 16.32 2.52
N ILE A 114 -25.43 17.09 3.45
CA ILE A 114 -26.25 16.54 4.55
C ILE A 114 -27.54 15.99 3.97
N TRP A 115 -28.14 16.71 3.02
CA TRP A 115 -29.30 16.27 2.26
C TRP A 115 -28.99 14.99 1.45
N ALA A 116 -27.85 14.92 0.76
CA ALA A 116 -27.42 13.72 0.05
C ALA A 116 -27.23 12.50 0.98
N LEU A 117 -26.65 12.68 2.17
CA LEU A 117 -26.52 11.62 3.18
C LEU A 117 -27.89 11.16 3.73
N ILE A 118 -28.85 12.07 3.89
CA ILE A 118 -30.23 11.72 4.27
C ILE A 118 -30.87 10.83 3.21
N HIS A 119 -30.80 11.23 1.93
CA HIS A 119 -31.36 10.46 0.81
C HIS A 119 -30.66 9.11 0.59
N GLN A 120 -29.35 9.03 0.77
CA GLN A 120 -28.63 7.74 0.75
C GLN A 120 -29.17 6.81 1.84
N LEU A 121 -29.26 7.29 3.09
CA LEU A 121 -29.74 6.50 4.21
C LEU A 121 -31.20 6.04 4.07
N GLN A 122 -32.07 6.85 3.45
CA GLN A 122 -33.43 6.42 3.11
C GLN A 122 -33.41 5.21 2.17
N ARG A 123 -32.54 5.22 1.14
CA ARG A 123 -32.36 4.07 0.23
C ARG A 123 -31.76 2.85 0.92
N ASP A 124 -30.72 3.02 1.74
CA ASP A 124 -30.06 1.93 2.48
C ASP A 124 -31.04 1.20 3.42
N VAL A 125 -31.99 1.95 3.98
CA VAL A 125 -33.04 1.49 4.90
C VAL A 125 -34.30 1.01 4.16
N GLY A 126 -34.29 1.02 2.83
CA GLY A 126 -35.36 0.48 1.99
C GLY A 126 -36.61 1.36 1.93
N ASP A 127 -36.44 2.66 1.71
CA ASP A 127 -37.53 3.59 1.37
C ASP A 127 -37.93 3.39 -0.12
N GLU A 128 -39.09 2.75 -0.35
CA GLU A 128 -39.47 2.22 -1.67
C GLU A 128 -39.73 3.33 -2.72
N GLU A 129 -40.16 4.52 -2.29
CA GLU A 129 -40.40 5.67 -3.17
C GLU A 129 -39.09 6.30 -3.70
N LEU A 130 -37.99 6.17 -2.95
CA LEU A 130 -36.68 6.75 -3.29
C LEU A 130 -35.69 5.75 -3.90
N GLY A 131 -35.94 4.45 -3.75
CA GLY A 131 -35.05 3.38 -4.21
C GLY A 131 -34.74 3.37 -5.71
N GLN A 132 -35.54 4.03 -6.56
CA GLN A 132 -35.42 3.98 -8.02
C GLN A 132 -34.69 5.19 -8.64
N ASN A 133 -34.56 6.31 -7.95
CA ASN A 133 -33.94 7.53 -8.50
C ASN A 133 -32.40 7.42 -8.53
N ALA A 134 -31.74 8.06 -9.50
CA ALA A 134 -30.27 8.12 -9.51
C ALA A 134 -29.74 9.14 -8.47
N LEU A 135 -28.77 8.74 -7.64
CA LEU A 135 -28.12 9.64 -6.66
C LEU A 135 -27.23 10.70 -7.33
N LEU A 136 -26.66 10.36 -8.48
CA LEU A 136 -25.81 11.23 -9.27
C LEU A 136 -26.65 11.75 -10.45
N SER A 137 -26.72 13.07 -10.61
CA SER A 137 -27.33 13.67 -11.79
C SER A 137 -26.51 13.34 -13.04
N PRO A 138 -27.09 13.45 -14.26
CA PRO A 138 -26.34 13.23 -15.50
C PRO A 138 -25.10 14.14 -15.62
N GLU A 139 -25.19 15.39 -15.17
CA GLU A 139 -24.06 16.33 -15.17
C GLU A 139 -23.00 15.92 -14.14
N CYS A 140 -23.41 15.40 -12.98
CA CYS A 140 -22.48 14.88 -11.96
C CYS A 140 -21.73 13.64 -12.47
N LEU A 141 -22.42 12.73 -13.18
CA LEU A 141 -21.78 11.58 -13.85
C LEU A 141 -20.81 11.99 -14.96
N VAL A 142 -21.11 13.06 -15.71
CA VAL A 142 -20.19 13.59 -16.73
C VAL A 142 -18.96 14.24 -16.08
N HIS A 143 -19.11 15.04 -15.03
CA HIS A 143 -17.98 15.61 -14.29
C HIS A 143 -17.12 14.53 -13.61
N LEU A 144 -17.73 13.52 -12.98
CA LEU A 144 -16.99 12.40 -12.39
C LEU A 144 -16.19 11.62 -13.45
N LYS A 145 -16.77 11.36 -14.63
CA LYS A 145 -16.04 10.76 -15.75
C LYS A 145 -14.88 11.66 -16.20
N GLY A 146 -15.11 12.95 -16.37
CA GLY A 146 -14.06 13.92 -16.74
C GLY A 146 -12.90 13.95 -15.74
N LEU A 147 -13.19 13.91 -14.44
CA LEU A 147 -12.18 13.77 -13.38
C LEU A 147 -11.46 12.42 -13.47
N CYS A 148 -12.18 11.31 -13.64
CA CYS A 148 -11.57 9.99 -13.78
C CYS A 148 -10.64 9.88 -15.01
N GLU A 149 -10.94 10.53 -16.14
CA GLU A 149 -10.02 10.60 -17.28
C GLU A 149 -8.81 11.51 -16.98
N LYS A 150 -9.00 12.67 -16.32
CA LYS A 150 -7.89 13.52 -15.85
C LYS A 150 -6.92 12.78 -14.90
N PHE A 151 -7.39 11.78 -14.15
CA PHE A 151 -6.56 10.93 -13.29
C PHE A 151 -5.82 9.78 -14.02
N LYS A 152 -6.10 9.52 -15.30
CA LYS A 152 -5.37 8.50 -16.09
C LYS A 152 -4.13 9.06 -16.79
N ASP A 153 -4.00 10.38 -16.88
CA ASP A 153 -2.84 11.04 -17.47
C ASP A 153 -1.61 10.88 -16.55
N PRO A 154 -0.55 10.16 -16.97
CA PRO A 154 0.64 9.93 -16.16
C PRO A 154 1.57 11.16 -16.10
N GLU A 155 1.38 12.17 -16.95
CA GLU A 155 2.20 13.39 -16.98
C GLU A 155 1.62 14.53 -16.12
N ALA A 156 0.34 14.41 -15.72
CA ALA A 156 -0.42 15.44 -15.02
C ALA A 156 0.09 15.71 -13.58
N LYS A 157 1.05 16.62 -13.46
CA LYS A 157 1.67 17.07 -12.18
C LYS A 157 0.74 17.94 -11.34
N GLY A 158 -0.30 17.33 -10.77
CA GLY A 158 -1.25 17.99 -9.86
C GLY A 158 -1.72 17.08 -8.73
N GLY A 159 -1.78 17.62 -7.51
CA GLY A 159 -2.46 16.95 -6.40
C GLY A 159 -3.99 17.14 -6.46
N TRP A 160 -4.72 16.35 -5.67
CA TRP A 160 -6.19 16.39 -5.54
C TRP A 160 -6.79 17.81 -5.40
N GLU A 161 -6.05 18.72 -4.74
CA GLU A 161 -6.48 20.10 -4.51
C GLU A 161 -6.71 20.91 -5.79
N LEU A 162 -6.03 20.63 -6.90
CA LEU A 162 -6.24 21.35 -8.17
C LEU A 162 -7.56 20.91 -8.82
N TYR A 163 -7.74 19.60 -8.99
CA TYR A 163 -8.93 19.01 -9.62
C TYR A 163 -10.25 19.30 -8.87
N LEU A 164 -10.18 19.52 -7.55
CA LEU A 164 -11.35 19.82 -6.71
C LEU A 164 -11.64 21.32 -6.55
N ASN A 165 -10.81 22.22 -7.08
CA ASN A 165 -10.99 23.68 -6.96
C ASN A 165 -11.19 24.43 -8.30
N GLU A 166 -11.23 23.74 -9.46
CA GLU A 166 -11.33 24.38 -10.79
C GLU A 166 -12.48 25.40 -10.91
N HIS A 167 -13.64 25.17 -10.28
CA HIS A 167 -14.80 26.06 -10.34
C HIS A 167 -14.77 27.29 -9.41
N ARG A 168 -13.59 27.82 -9.04
CA ARG A 168 -13.50 28.99 -8.13
C ARG A 168 -12.97 30.30 -8.74
N THR A 169 -12.84 30.41 -10.06
CA THR A 169 -12.55 31.70 -10.71
C THR A 169 -13.20 31.85 -12.08
N GLU A 170 -14.47 32.29 -12.12
CA GLU A 170 -15.03 32.99 -13.29
C GLU A 170 -15.69 34.29 -12.85
N VAL A 171 -14.95 35.39 -13.00
CA VAL A 171 -15.47 36.76 -13.07
C VAL A 171 -14.72 37.43 -14.23
N PRO A 172 -15.41 38.01 -15.24
CA PRO A 172 -14.71 38.61 -16.37
C PRO A 172 -13.79 39.75 -15.97
N SER A 173 -12.69 39.89 -16.72
CA SER A 173 -11.84 41.08 -16.69
C SER A 173 -12.63 42.30 -17.15
N ASP A 174 -12.44 43.44 -16.49
CA ASP A 174 -12.30 44.70 -17.19
C ASP A 174 -11.57 45.77 -16.36
N ASN A 175 -10.96 46.72 -17.07
CA ASN A 175 -10.19 47.88 -16.61
C ASN A 175 -8.85 47.61 -15.88
N GLU A 176 -7.77 47.99 -16.57
CA GLU A 176 -6.48 48.32 -15.95
C GLU A 176 -6.62 49.52 -15.00
N THR A 177 -5.89 49.51 -13.88
CA THR A 177 -5.20 50.73 -13.43
C THR A 177 -4.05 50.38 -12.49
N ASP A 178 -2.92 51.07 -12.63
CA ASP A 178 -1.73 50.88 -11.80
C ASP A 178 -1.93 51.50 -10.40
N SER A 179 -1.65 50.73 -9.34
CA SER A 179 -1.10 51.28 -8.09
C SER A 179 -0.56 50.20 -7.15
N ALA A 180 0.76 50.18 -7.04
CA ALA A 180 1.54 49.50 -6.02
C ALA A 180 0.97 49.58 -4.58
N LEU A 181 1.10 48.50 -3.79
CA LEU A 181 2.10 48.41 -2.70
C LEU A 181 1.96 47.19 -1.75
N LYS A 182 3.12 46.80 -1.19
CA LYS A 182 3.32 46.18 0.15
C LYS A 182 2.73 44.80 0.43
N LYS A 183 3.59 43.79 0.21
CA LYS A 183 3.84 42.75 1.23
C LYS A 183 3.95 43.38 2.62
N ARG A 184 3.37 42.76 3.65
CA ARG A 184 3.91 42.81 5.02
C ARG A 184 3.94 41.40 5.64
N LYS A 185 4.81 41.27 6.63
CA LYS A 185 5.31 40.03 7.24
C LYS A 185 4.88 40.06 8.71
N ASN A 186 4.59 38.90 9.32
CA ASN A 186 4.31 38.84 10.75
C ASN A 186 5.43 39.49 11.57
N GLU A 187 5.02 40.29 12.54
CA GLU A 187 5.89 40.88 13.55
C GLU A 187 6.21 39.83 14.62
N VAL A 188 7.48 39.76 15.01
CA VAL A 188 7.94 39.15 16.26
C VAL A 188 8.72 40.25 16.96
N ILE A 189 8.45 40.42 18.25
CA ILE A 189 8.94 41.56 19.04
C ILE A 189 10.45 41.43 19.24
N ASP A 190 11.17 42.51 18.96
CA ASP A 190 12.60 42.64 19.21
C ASP A 190 12.84 43.24 20.60
N LEU A 191 13.97 42.90 21.23
CA LEU A 191 14.42 43.53 22.48
C LEU A 191 15.93 43.81 22.38
N ASP A 192 16.27 45.07 22.62
CA ASP A 192 17.52 45.71 22.19
C ASP A 192 18.77 45.31 23.01
N MET A 193 19.93 45.71 22.46
CA MET A 193 21.26 46.00 23.03
C MET A 193 22.37 45.27 22.26
N GLY A 194 22.77 45.85 21.12
CA GLY A 194 23.83 45.32 20.25
C GLY A 194 25.27 45.74 20.63
N THR A 195 26.24 45.30 19.82
CA THR A 195 27.58 45.90 19.64
C THR A 195 28.14 45.49 18.26
N ASP A 196 29.08 46.28 17.75
CA ASP A 196 29.64 46.31 16.38
C ASP A 196 30.51 45.08 15.97
N MET A 197 30.88 45.06 14.67
CA MET A 197 32.06 44.46 14.00
C MET A 197 31.83 43.32 12.98
N GLY A 198 32.21 43.54 11.71
CA GLY A 198 32.82 42.51 10.85
C GLY A 198 32.09 42.05 9.56
N GLU A 199 32.34 42.73 8.45
CA GLU A 199 32.05 42.29 7.05
C GLU A 199 33.15 41.35 6.47
N PRO A 200 33.06 40.80 5.22
CA PRO A 200 31.92 40.30 4.43
C PRO A 200 32.24 38.97 3.66
N LYS A 201 31.44 38.63 2.62
CA LYS A 201 31.65 37.51 1.66
C LYS A 201 32.10 37.97 0.26
N THR A 202 32.80 37.11 -0.49
CA THR A 202 32.95 37.11 -1.97
C THR A 202 32.78 35.65 -2.50
N LYS A 203 32.21 35.30 -3.67
CA LYS A 203 32.27 35.76 -5.08
C LYS A 203 33.65 35.49 -5.74
N ARG A 204 33.79 35.06 -7.00
CA ARG A 204 32.85 34.85 -8.15
C ARG A 204 32.69 33.32 -8.46
N MET A 205 32.66 32.67 -9.63
CA MET A 205 32.76 33.00 -11.09
C MET A 205 32.03 31.90 -11.95
N LYS A 206 32.11 31.96 -13.29
CA LYS A 206 31.75 30.95 -14.32
C LYS A 206 32.73 31.13 -15.52
N MET A 207 32.86 30.16 -16.43
CA MET A 207 33.62 30.29 -17.70
C MET A 207 32.95 29.46 -18.83
N ASP A 208 33.31 29.68 -20.10
CA ASP A 208 32.50 29.33 -21.30
C ASP A 208 33.21 28.40 -22.34
N LEU A 209 32.58 28.20 -23.51
CA LEU A 209 32.87 27.20 -24.58
C LEU A 209 34.04 27.59 -25.53
N PRO A 210 34.44 26.69 -26.47
CA PRO A 210 33.90 26.74 -27.84
C PRO A 210 33.64 25.37 -28.52
N ASP A 211 33.12 25.40 -29.75
CA ASP A 211 32.53 24.28 -30.51
C ASP A 211 33.47 23.41 -31.37
N SER A 212 32.95 22.27 -31.85
CA SER A 212 33.27 21.69 -33.16
C SER A 212 32.08 20.88 -33.69
N ASP A 213 31.81 20.96 -35.00
CA ASP A 213 30.67 20.34 -35.70
C ASP A 213 31.05 18.97 -36.31
N GLY A 214 30.06 18.16 -36.68
CA GLY A 214 30.25 16.84 -37.28
C GLY A 214 28.97 16.00 -37.35
N THR A 215 28.12 16.27 -38.35
CA THR A 215 26.88 15.51 -38.60
C THR A 215 27.04 14.60 -39.83
N GLU A 216 26.84 13.30 -39.67
CA GLU A 216 26.46 12.40 -40.77
C GLU A 216 25.28 11.52 -40.35
N SER A 217 24.48 11.09 -41.32
CA SER A 217 23.31 10.22 -41.13
C SER A 217 23.29 9.16 -42.21
N GLU A 218 23.10 7.90 -41.83
CA GLU A 218 22.71 6.84 -42.77
C GLU A 218 21.41 6.18 -42.34
N LYS A 219 20.62 5.81 -43.35
CA LYS A 219 19.41 5.00 -43.23
C LYS A 219 19.66 3.69 -43.98
N VAL A 220 19.27 2.57 -43.38
CA VAL A 220 18.88 1.36 -44.11
C VAL A 220 17.56 0.88 -43.50
N ALA A 221 16.70 0.28 -44.31
CA ALA A 221 15.34 -0.10 -43.94
C ALA A 221 15.21 -1.59 -43.61
N GLU A 222 14.03 -1.95 -43.10
CA GLU A 222 13.24 -3.15 -43.40
C GLU A 222 13.96 -4.45 -43.82
N ASP A 223 13.70 -5.52 -43.07
CA ASP A 223 13.13 -6.75 -43.65
C ASP A 223 12.16 -7.36 -42.61
N GLU A 224 10.96 -7.74 -43.07
CA GLU A 224 9.97 -8.51 -42.30
C GLU A 224 9.90 -9.93 -42.90
N GLU A 225 9.89 -10.97 -42.06
CA GLU A 225 9.53 -12.33 -42.51
C GLU A 225 8.21 -12.78 -41.84
N GLU A 226 7.10 -12.60 -42.55
CA GLU A 226 5.89 -13.40 -42.32
C GLU A 226 6.12 -14.85 -42.77
N ILE A 227 5.55 -15.81 -42.03
CA ILE A 227 5.30 -17.17 -42.54
C ILE A 227 3.84 -17.54 -42.25
N ASP A 228 2.99 -17.46 -43.27
CA ASP A 228 1.65 -18.05 -43.29
C ASP A 228 1.69 -19.55 -43.66
N VAL A 229 0.51 -20.17 -43.66
CA VAL A 229 0.04 -21.29 -44.49
C VAL A 229 -0.49 -22.49 -43.70
N GLN A 230 -1.73 -22.27 -43.23
CA GLN A 230 -2.91 -23.15 -43.44
C GLN A 230 -3.05 -24.51 -42.74
N LEU A 231 -4.17 -24.60 -42.03
CA LEU A 231 -5.18 -25.68 -41.98
C LEU A 231 -4.74 -27.14 -42.23
N TYR A 232 -5.02 -27.98 -41.22
CA TYR A 232 -5.90 -29.14 -41.43
C TYR A 232 -6.95 -29.19 -40.31
N CYS A 233 -8.16 -29.64 -40.61
CA CYS A 233 -9.28 -29.60 -39.66
C CYS A 233 -10.15 -30.86 -39.69
N GLY A 234 -10.43 -31.38 -38.49
CA GLY A 234 -11.48 -32.36 -38.22
C GLY A 234 -11.08 -33.85 -38.32
N PRO A 235 -11.96 -34.77 -37.89
CA PRO A 235 -12.98 -34.56 -36.87
C PRO A 235 -13.05 -35.71 -35.85
N ASN A 236 -13.50 -35.41 -34.62
CA ASN A 236 -14.36 -36.36 -33.93
C ASN A 236 -15.31 -35.68 -32.94
N ARG A 237 -16.57 -36.16 -32.90
CA ARG A 237 -17.62 -35.67 -31.99
C ARG A 237 -17.82 -36.67 -30.85
N SER A 238 -17.69 -36.19 -29.62
CA SER A 238 -18.46 -36.70 -28.47
C SER A 238 -18.64 -35.54 -27.49
N SER A 239 -19.74 -34.79 -27.65
CA SER A 239 -21.00 -35.04 -26.93
C SER A 239 -20.92 -34.55 -25.49
N SER A 240 -21.41 -33.33 -25.32
CA SER A 240 -21.53 -32.56 -24.08
C SER A 240 -22.10 -33.32 -22.87
N SER A 241 -21.47 -33.13 -21.71
CA SER A 241 -22.17 -33.02 -20.43
C SER A 241 -21.64 -31.78 -19.72
N GLY A 242 -22.48 -30.75 -19.60
CA GLY A 242 -22.07 -29.49 -18.96
C GLY A 242 -22.06 -29.61 -17.44
N GLN A 243 -20.97 -29.22 -16.81
CA GLN A 243 -20.94 -28.88 -15.39
C GLN A 243 -20.35 -27.48 -15.25
N GLN A 244 -21.11 -26.58 -14.62
CA GLN A 244 -20.64 -25.25 -14.26
C GLN A 244 -19.57 -25.38 -13.15
N PRO A 245 -18.55 -24.51 -13.11
CA PRO A 245 -17.70 -24.41 -11.92
C PRO A 245 -18.57 -24.08 -10.70
N GLN A 246 -18.49 -24.91 -9.66
CA GLN A 246 -19.18 -24.61 -8.40
C GLN A 246 -18.46 -23.46 -7.70
N HIS A 247 -19.09 -22.28 -7.73
CA HIS A 247 -18.71 -21.17 -6.88
C HIS A 247 -19.35 -21.32 -5.49
N ASP A 248 -18.68 -20.75 -4.48
CA ASP A 248 -19.19 -20.49 -3.11
C ASP A 248 -19.42 -21.69 -2.16
N ASP A 249 -18.35 -22.15 -1.50
CA ASP A 249 -18.43 -22.72 -0.13
C ASP A 249 -17.19 -22.39 0.76
N SER A 250 -16.20 -21.65 0.25
CA SER A 250 -14.98 -21.27 1.01
C SER A 250 -15.26 -20.39 2.24
N LEU A 251 -16.42 -19.71 2.26
CA LEU A 251 -16.88 -18.91 3.40
C LEU A 251 -17.29 -19.76 4.62
N SER A 252 -17.32 -21.08 4.51
CA SER A 252 -17.53 -22.00 5.64
C SER A 252 -16.43 -21.87 6.72
N ILE A 253 -15.17 -21.67 6.32
CA ILE A 253 -13.96 -21.79 7.17
C ILE A 253 -13.70 -20.56 8.08
N LEU A 254 -14.19 -19.37 7.71
CA LEU A 254 -13.97 -18.14 8.48
C LEU A 254 -14.76 -18.14 9.81
N PRO A 255 -14.30 -17.42 10.86
CA PRO A 255 -15.11 -17.16 12.05
C PRO A 255 -16.37 -16.33 11.71
N GLU A 256 -17.50 -16.66 12.34
CA GLU A 256 -18.82 -16.07 12.04
C GLU A 256 -18.85 -14.54 12.15
N HIS A 257 -18.14 -13.99 13.13
CA HIS A 257 -18.02 -12.54 13.33
C HIS A 257 -17.26 -11.81 12.22
N ILE A 258 -16.53 -12.53 11.35
CA ILE A 258 -15.95 -11.99 10.11
C ILE A 258 -16.96 -12.11 8.97
N LYS A 259 -17.65 -13.25 8.84
CA LYS A 259 -18.70 -13.46 7.81
C LYS A 259 -19.76 -12.36 7.84
N VAL A 260 -20.20 -11.96 9.04
CA VAL A 260 -21.20 -10.90 9.23
C VAL A 260 -20.66 -9.51 8.86
N LYS A 261 -19.36 -9.23 9.05
CA LYS A 261 -18.73 -7.96 8.63
C LYS A 261 -18.53 -7.87 7.11
N TRP A 262 -18.37 -9.00 6.42
CA TRP A 262 -18.01 -9.03 5.00
C TRP A 262 -19.22 -9.06 4.05
N LYS A 263 -20.43 -9.39 4.54
CA LYS A 263 -21.64 -9.51 3.71
C LYS A 263 -22.29 -8.17 3.30
N SER A 264 -21.83 -7.02 3.81
CA SER A 264 -22.27 -5.70 3.32
C SER A 264 -21.43 -5.27 2.11
N GLN A 265 -21.86 -5.69 0.92
CA GLN A 265 -21.15 -5.48 -0.35
C GLN A 265 -21.23 -4.02 -0.83
N GLN A 266 -20.38 -3.12 -0.30
CA GLN A 266 -20.09 -1.84 -0.96
C GLN A 266 -18.68 -1.30 -0.67
N ILE A 267 -17.89 -1.23 -1.74
CA ILE A 267 -16.76 -0.32 -2.01
C ILE A 267 -15.50 -0.46 -1.13
N CYS A 268 -14.35 -0.56 -1.81
CA CYS A 268 -13.01 -0.62 -1.22
C CYS A 268 -12.49 0.75 -0.74
N ASP A 269 -13.32 1.56 -0.09
CA ASP A 269 -12.92 2.87 0.45
C ASP A 269 -12.07 2.70 1.72
N LEU A 270 -10.77 2.54 1.47
CA LEU A 270 -9.67 2.70 2.40
C LEU A 270 -9.68 1.77 3.62
N PHE A 271 -8.95 0.64 3.51
CA PHE A 271 -8.67 -0.36 4.56
C PHE A 271 -8.74 0.17 6.00
N CYS A 272 -9.90 0.05 6.64
CA CYS A 272 -10.03 0.44 8.02
C CYS A 272 -9.08 -0.38 8.91
N MET A 273 -8.24 0.32 9.69
CA MET A 273 -7.28 -0.28 10.63
C MET A 273 -7.94 -1.24 11.66
N VAL A 274 -9.26 -1.11 11.86
CA VAL A 274 -10.05 -2.01 12.71
C VAL A 274 -10.30 -3.36 12.03
N THR A 275 -10.42 -3.39 10.70
CA THR A 275 -10.62 -4.62 9.91
C THR A 275 -9.33 -5.42 9.84
N LEU A 276 -8.19 -4.78 9.53
CA LEU A 276 -6.89 -5.45 9.40
C LEU A 276 -6.32 -6.00 10.73
N LYS A 277 -6.85 -5.61 11.89
CA LYS A 277 -6.47 -6.24 13.17
C LYS A 277 -6.84 -7.72 13.24
N VAL A 278 -7.88 -8.16 12.52
CA VAL A 278 -8.33 -9.56 12.49
C VAL A 278 -7.29 -10.51 11.86
N LEU A 279 -6.29 -9.99 11.14
CA LEU A 279 -5.22 -10.80 10.53
C LEU A 279 -4.39 -11.58 11.57
N ASN A 280 -4.30 -11.08 12.81
CA ASN A 280 -3.66 -11.77 13.94
C ASN A 280 -4.63 -12.69 14.71
N GLU A 281 -5.92 -12.69 14.37
CA GLU A 281 -6.96 -13.56 14.96
C GLU A 281 -7.28 -14.77 14.06
N CYS A 282 -6.84 -14.75 12.80
CA CYS A 282 -6.99 -15.84 11.83
C CYS A 282 -5.85 -16.88 11.88
N ASP A 283 -6.17 -18.16 11.66
CA ASP A 283 -5.17 -19.19 11.38
C ASP A 283 -4.60 -19.09 9.93
N SER A 284 -3.54 -19.85 9.63
CA SER A 284 -2.85 -19.80 8.32
C SER A 284 -3.74 -20.19 7.11
N LYS A 285 -4.77 -21.03 7.30
CA LYS A 285 -5.73 -21.41 6.25
C LYS A 285 -6.80 -20.33 6.08
N GLN A 286 -7.35 -19.84 7.19
CA GLN A 286 -8.29 -18.71 7.20
C GLN A 286 -7.67 -17.46 6.57
N LEU A 287 -6.39 -17.23 6.86
CA LEU A 287 -5.63 -16.11 6.31
C LEU A 287 -5.34 -16.26 4.82
N GLN A 288 -5.07 -17.48 4.31
CA GLN A 288 -4.99 -17.72 2.87
C GLN A 288 -6.32 -17.38 2.18
N VAL A 289 -7.43 -17.96 2.65
CA VAL A 289 -8.78 -17.67 2.10
C VAL A 289 -9.11 -16.17 2.16
N LEU A 290 -8.65 -15.47 3.20
CA LEU A 290 -8.81 -14.02 3.32
C LEU A 290 -7.92 -13.24 2.33
N CYS A 291 -6.67 -13.68 2.07
CA CYS A 291 -5.81 -13.11 1.03
C CYS A 291 -6.41 -13.29 -0.37
N ASP A 292 -6.99 -14.45 -0.64
CA ASP A 292 -7.65 -14.79 -1.91
C ASP A 292 -8.93 -13.94 -2.10
N LEU A 293 -9.78 -13.85 -1.05
CA LEU A 293 -11.00 -13.02 -1.04
C LEU A 293 -10.71 -11.51 -1.15
N LEU A 294 -9.52 -11.07 -0.72
CA LEU A 294 -9.04 -9.69 -0.86
C LEU A 294 -8.40 -9.38 -2.22
N GLY A 295 -8.16 -10.40 -3.07
CA GLY A 295 -7.43 -10.23 -4.34
C GLY A 295 -6.01 -9.68 -4.17
N LEU A 296 -5.29 -10.09 -3.11
CA LEU A 296 -3.96 -9.52 -2.82
C LEU A 296 -2.91 -9.86 -3.89
N ALA A 297 -3.06 -10.97 -4.59
CA ALA A 297 -2.18 -11.35 -5.70
C ALA A 297 -2.39 -10.45 -6.92
N GLU A 298 -3.63 -10.02 -7.16
CA GLU A 298 -4.10 -9.18 -8.27
C GLU A 298 -4.01 -7.68 -7.97
N ALA A 299 -3.85 -7.29 -6.69
CA ALA A 299 -3.84 -5.90 -6.23
C ALA A 299 -2.83 -5.00 -7.00
N PRO A 300 -3.25 -3.87 -7.59
CA PRO A 300 -2.38 -3.02 -8.43
C PRO A 300 -1.17 -2.47 -7.66
N GLU A 301 0.01 -2.49 -8.30
CA GLU A 301 1.29 -2.17 -7.64
C GLU A 301 1.33 -0.78 -7.01
N GLN A 302 0.61 0.19 -7.61
CA GLN A 302 0.49 1.56 -7.14
C GLN A 302 -0.17 1.65 -5.76
N THR A 303 -1.03 0.68 -5.40
CA THR A 303 -1.72 0.62 -4.10
C THR A 303 -0.87 -0.01 -3.00
N LEU A 304 0.14 -0.83 -3.36
CA LEU A 304 0.90 -1.64 -2.41
C LEU A 304 1.58 -0.81 -1.30
N PRO A 305 2.23 0.35 -1.57
CA PRO A 305 2.82 1.16 -0.49
C PRO A 305 1.78 1.63 0.54
N HIS A 306 0.54 1.89 0.11
CA HIS A 306 -0.53 2.34 0.99
C HIS A 306 -1.16 1.18 1.78
N PHE A 307 -1.24 -0.03 1.20
CA PHE A 307 -1.63 -1.22 1.94
C PHE A 307 -0.55 -1.61 2.96
N CYS A 308 0.72 -1.58 2.56
CA CYS A 308 1.85 -1.82 3.46
C CYS A 308 1.89 -0.82 4.61
N SER A 309 1.64 0.47 4.40
CA SER A 309 1.65 1.45 5.50
C SER A 309 0.56 1.17 6.55
N PHE A 310 -0.58 0.59 6.17
CA PHE A 310 -1.58 0.08 7.11
C PHE A 310 -1.10 -1.17 7.86
N LEU A 311 -0.52 -2.16 7.18
CA LEU A 311 0.05 -3.36 7.83
C LEU A 311 1.18 -3.02 8.81
N LEU A 312 1.98 -2.02 8.48
CA LEU A 312 3.13 -1.53 9.27
C LEU A 312 2.72 -0.62 10.44
N SER A 313 1.47 -0.16 10.49
CA SER A 313 0.91 0.63 11.59
C SER A 313 -0.06 -0.16 12.48
N LEU A 314 -0.17 -1.48 12.26
CA LEU A 314 -0.90 -2.37 13.16
C LEU A 314 -0.23 -2.44 14.54
N SER A 315 -1.06 -2.60 15.56
CA SER A 315 -0.64 -2.79 16.95
C SER A 315 -1.60 -3.78 17.62
N PRO A 316 -1.14 -4.94 18.11
CA PRO A 316 0.22 -5.47 17.96
C PRO A 316 0.65 -5.66 16.49
N ASP A 317 1.95 -5.78 16.26
CA ASP A 317 2.54 -6.17 14.97
C ASP A 317 1.99 -7.52 14.46
N LEU A 318 2.17 -7.81 13.18
CA LEU A 318 1.80 -9.09 12.59
C LEU A 318 2.64 -10.23 13.18
N SER A 319 2.01 -11.36 13.49
CA SER A 319 2.74 -12.59 13.87
C SER A 319 3.66 -13.06 12.73
N HIS A 320 4.71 -13.84 13.05
CA HIS A 320 5.62 -14.37 12.03
C HIS A 320 4.89 -15.14 10.92
N SER A 321 3.95 -16.03 11.27
CA SER A 321 3.13 -16.77 10.30
C SER A 321 2.19 -15.84 9.52
N THR A 322 1.55 -14.88 10.20
CA THR A 322 0.63 -13.92 9.57
C THR A 322 1.36 -13.07 8.54
N ALA A 323 2.51 -12.50 8.91
CA ALA A 323 3.36 -11.74 8.02
C ALA A 323 3.83 -12.57 6.81
N SER A 324 4.26 -13.82 7.02
CA SER A 324 4.71 -14.70 5.94
C SER A 324 3.61 -15.00 4.91
N VAL A 325 2.38 -15.32 5.34
CA VAL A 325 1.27 -15.59 4.41
C VAL A 325 0.90 -14.32 3.62
N ILE A 326 0.84 -13.16 4.28
CA ILE A 326 0.53 -11.88 3.62
C ILE A 326 1.64 -11.49 2.63
N ILE A 327 2.91 -11.55 3.03
CA ILE A 327 4.06 -11.24 2.16
C ILE A 327 4.06 -12.14 0.92
N LYS A 328 3.81 -13.44 1.10
CA LYS A 328 3.73 -14.39 -0.01
C LYS A 328 2.62 -14.00 -1.00
N ASN A 329 1.38 -13.87 -0.54
CA ASN A 329 0.25 -13.61 -1.43
C ASN A 329 0.26 -12.21 -2.04
N LEU A 330 0.78 -11.20 -1.33
CA LEU A 330 0.86 -9.83 -1.83
C LEU A 330 1.97 -9.64 -2.87
N LEU A 331 3.14 -10.27 -2.69
CA LEU A 331 4.36 -9.92 -3.42
C LEU A 331 4.95 -11.05 -4.29
N LEU A 332 4.82 -12.33 -3.91
CA LEU A 332 5.60 -13.40 -4.56
C LEU A 332 5.28 -13.53 -6.06
N GLY A 333 3.99 -13.63 -6.42
CA GLY A 333 3.58 -13.73 -7.82
C GLY A 333 4.08 -12.56 -8.67
N LYS A 334 3.92 -11.32 -8.16
CA LYS A 334 4.37 -10.08 -8.82
C LYS A 334 5.87 -10.07 -9.07
N VAL A 335 6.67 -10.44 -8.06
CA VAL A 335 8.14 -10.47 -8.17
C VAL A 335 8.61 -11.60 -9.10
N LEU A 336 7.94 -12.76 -9.12
CA LEU A 336 8.24 -13.83 -10.08
C LEU A 336 7.96 -13.38 -11.52
N SER A 337 6.84 -12.68 -11.76
CA SER A 337 6.45 -12.19 -13.09
C SER A 337 7.29 -11.02 -13.66
N LEU A 338 8.33 -10.55 -12.96
CA LEU A 338 9.15 -9.43 -13.42
C LEU A 338 10.00 -9.80 -14.67
N THR A 339 9.64 -9.22 -15.81
CA THR A 339 10.50 -9.16 -17.01
C THR A 339 11.40 -7.92 -17.02
N GLU A 340 10.92 -6.82 -16.41
CA GLU A 340 11.58 -5.53 -16.32
C GLU A 340 11.87 -5.13 -14.85
N PRO A 341 12.76 -4.16 -14.58
CA PRO A 341 13.03 -3.70 -13.21
C PRO A 341 11.75 -3.27 -12.47
N ALA A 342 11.60 -3.78 -11.24
CA ALA A 342 10.42 -3.59 -10.41
C ALA A 342 10.02 -2.10 -10.28
N CYS A 343 8.73 -1.78 -10.42
CA CYS A 343 8.29 -0.39 -10.34
C CYS A 343 8.54 0.20 -8.94
N ARG A 344 8.67 1.53 -8.85
CA ARG A 344 8.95 2.25 -7.60
C ARG A 344 7.98 1.87 -6.46
N SER A 345 6.72 1.60 -6.77
CA SER A 345 5.70 1.23 -5.78
C SER A 345 5.91 -0.18 -5.25
N LEU A 346 6.18 -1.17 -6.11
CA LEU A 346 6.56 -2.52 -5.68
C LEU A 346 7.86 -2.50 -4.87
N VAL A 347 8.90 -1.79 -5.33
CA VAL A 347 10.17 -1.63 -4.60
C VAL A 347 9.92 -1.04 -3.20
N THR A 348 9.07 -0.01 -3.08
CA THR A 348 8.72 0.62 -1.79
C THR A 348 7.94 -0.33 -0.88
N ALA A 349 7.00 -1.10 -1.43
CA ALA A 349 6.23 -2.09 -0.68
C ALA A 349 7.12 -3.24 -0.15
N VAL A 350 7.99 -3.80 -0.99
CA VAL A 350 8.87 -4.91 -0.62
C VAL A 350 9.93 -4.46 0.39
N THR A 351 10.58 -3.32 0.18
CA THR A 351 11.59 -2.77 1.10
C THR A 351 11.01 -2.42 2.47
N SER A 352 9.84 -1.77 2.53
CA SER A 352 9.22 -1.41 3.81
C SER A 352 8.75 -2.63 4.61
N LEU A 353 8.18 -3.65 3.97
CA LEU A 353 7.87 -4.92 4.62
C LEU A 353 9.15 -5.69 5.02
N CYS A 354 10.19 -5.70 4.20
CA CYS A 354 11.47 -6.33 4.51
C CYS A 354 12.15 -5.71 5.74
N SER A 355 12.12 -4.39 5.89
CA SER A 355 12.74 -3.71 7.04
C SER A 355 11.96 -3.88 8.36
N ARG A 356 10.66 -4.23 8.32
CA ARG A 356 9.86 -4.52 9.54
C ARG A 356 9.78 -6.00 9.86
N TYR A 357 9.71 -6.84 8.83
CA TYR A 357 9.49 -8.29 8.92
C TYR A 357 10.57 -9.06 8.14
N PRO A 358 11.88 -8.88 8.44
CA PRO A 358 12.97 -9.41 7.62
C PRO A 358 12.94 -10.94 7.50
N ARG A 359 12.82 -11.68 8.62
CA ARG A 359 12.74 -13.14 8.60
C ARG A 359 11.51 -13.68 7.83
N PRO A 360 10.28 -13.19 8.05
CA PRO A 360 9.16 -13.46 7.15
C PRO A 360 9.47 -13.21 5.67
N THR A 361 10.09 -12.09 5.31
CA THR A 361 10.44 -11.77 3.91
C THR A 361 11.48 -12.75 3.34
N CYS A 362 12.50 -13.13 4.11
CA CYS A 362 13.47 -14.14 3.68
C CYS A 362 12.79 -15.47 3.33
N GLN A 363 11.87 -15.94 4.18
CA GLN A 363 11.25 -17.28 4.03
C GLN A 363 10.02 -17.30 3.10
N ALA A 364 9.28 -16.19 2.98
CA ALA A 364 8.04 -16.12 2.21
C ALA A 364 8.20 -15.52 0.80
N LEU A 365 9.28 -14.77 0.55
CA LEU A 365 9.57 -14.13 -0.74
C LEU A 365 10.91 -14.55 -1.31
N ILE A 366 12.01 -14.45 -0.55
CA ILE A 366 13.35 -14.68 -1.09
C ILE A 366 13.62 -16.18 -1.32
N GLU A 367 13.29 -17.04 -0.35
CA GLU A 367 13.50 -18.49 -0.41
C GLU A 367 12.76 -19.16 -1.59
N PRO A 368 11.47 -18.86 -1.89
CA PRO A 368 10.80 -19.37 -3.08
C PRO A 368 11.50 -18.98 -4.39
N ILE A 369 11.87 -17.70 -4.58
CA ILE A 369 12.54 -17.22 -5.81
C ILE A 369 13.87 -17.97 -6.03
N ILE A 370 14.63 -18.22 -4.96
CA ILE A 370 15.88 -19.01 -5.03
C ILE A 370 15.61 -20.47 -5.41
N LYS A 371 14.53 -21.08 -4.87
CA LYS A 371 14.18 -22.48 -5.11
C LYS A 371 13.61 -22.75 -6.50
N GLU A 372 12.93 -21.76 -7.08
CA GLU A 372 12.35 -21.84 -8.44
C GLU A 372 13.43 -21.77 -9.54
N GLY A 373 14.65 -21.34 -9.20
CA GLY A 373 15.83 -21.42 -10.08
C GLY A 373 15.85 -20.47 -11.27
N GLN A 374 14.78 -19.68 -11.47
CA GLN A 374 14.64 -18.69 -12.54
C GLN A 374 14.83 -17.24 -12.04
N THR A 375 15.81 -17.01 -11.16
CA THR A 375 16.22 -15.65 -10.76
C THR A 375 16.72 -14.85 -11.96
N GLY A 376 15.82 -14.13 -12.64
CA GLY A 376 16.14 -13.22 -13.74
C GLY A 376 16.89 -11.96 -13.30
N SER A 377 17.16 -11.06 -14.24
CA SER A 377 17.86 -9.79 -13.98
C SER A 377 17.10 -8.90 -13.00
N ALA A 378 15.80 -8.69 -13.21
CA ALA A 378 14.95 -7.84 -12.37
C ALA A 378 14.78 -8.41 -10.95
N GLN A 379 14.57 -9.72 -10.83
CA GLN A 379 14.51 -10.44 -9.55
C GLN A 379 15.85 -10.31 -8.82
N ALA A 380 16.97 -10.53 -9.50
CA ALA A 380 18.30 -10.40 -8.92
C ALA A 380 18.61 -8.97 -8.46
N GLU A 381 18.20 -7.94 -9.21
CA GLU A 381 18.37 -6.54 -8.83
C GLU A 381 17.60 -6.21 -7.54
N LEU A 382 16.32 -6.57 -7.47
CA LEU A 382 15.48 -6.38 -6.29
C LEU A 382 16.06 -7.12 -5.07
N LEU A 383 16.44 -8.40 -5.22
CA LEU A 383 17.07 -9.18 -4.16
C LEU A 383 18.42 -8.58 -3.70
N CYS A 384 19.26 -8.10 -4.63
CA CYS A 384 20.49 -7.39 -4.31
C CYS A 384 20.23 -6.12 -3.49
N GLN A 385 19.14 -5.39 -3.78
CA GLN A 385 18.76 -4.19 -3.04
C GLN A 385 18.31 -4.53 -1.61
N LEU A 386 17.50 -5.57 -1.42
CA LEU A 386 17.04 -6.01 -0.10
C LEU A 386 18.20 -6.48 0.79
N VAL A 387 19.10 -7.30 0.24
CA VAL A 387 20.32 -7.77 0.94
C VAL A 387 21.14 -6.60 1.47
N LYS A 388 21.39 -5.58 0.64
CA LYS A 388 22.22 -4.42 0.99
C LYS A 388 21.53 -3.48 1.96
N ASN A 389 20.25 -3.16 1.72
CA ASN A 389 19.58 -2.00 2.33
C ASN A 389 18.58 -2.34 3.43
N CYS A 390 18.06 -3.59 3.48
CA CYS A 390 17.01 -3.99 4.42
C CYS A 390 17.43 -5.10 5.39
N LEU A 391 18.32 -6.01 4.98
CA LEU A 391 18.71 -7.17 5.80
C LEU A 391 19.93 -6.90 6.68
N GLU A 392 19.82 -7.25 7.96
CA GLU A 392 20.92 -7.31 8.93
C GLU A 392 21.84 -8.53 8.70
N PRO A 393 23.08 -8.56 9.25
CA PRO A 393 24.04 -9.64 8.99
C PRO A 393 23.52 -11.08 9.20
N HIS A 394 22.78 -11.35 10.28
CA HIS A 394 22.19 -12.67 10.51
C HIS A 394 21.11 -13.03 9.47
N HIS A 395 20.30 -12.05 9.05
CA HIS A 395 19.32 -12.24 7.99
C HIS A 395 19.97 -12.41 6.60
N ARG A 396 21.13 -11.77 6.36
CA ARG A 396 21.96 -12.02 5.16
C ARG A 396 22.56 -13.43 5.15
N LEU A 397 23.00 -13.93 6.31
CA LEU A 397 23.50 -15.30 6.47
C LEU A 397 22.41 -16.34 6.18
N LEU A 398 21.20 -16.13 6.70
CA LEU A 398 20.03 -16.97 6.39
C LEU A 398 19.74 -17.03 4.87
N VAL A 399 19.83 -15.89 4.15
CA VAL A 399 19.68 -15.89 2.68
C VAL A 399 20.87 -16.56 2.00
N PHE A 400 22.10 -16.41 2.51
CA PHE A 400 23.27 -17.13 1.99
C PHE A 400 23.09 -18.65 2.05
N GLU A 401 22.64 -19.18 3.19
CA GLU A 401 22.32 -20.61 3.35
C GLU A 401 21.28 -21.08 2.32
N MET A 402 20.22 -20.29 2.07
CA MET A 402 19.25 -20.58 1.01
C MET A 402 19.90 -20.64 -0.38
N THR A 403 20.86 -19.76 -0.69
CA THR A 403 21.59 -19.78 -1.99
C THR A 403 22.48 -21.02 -2.18
N LEU A 404 22.87 -21.72 -1.12
CA LEU A 404 23.67 -22.96 -1.24
C LEU A 404 22.82 -24.14 -1.71
N VAL A 405 21.51 -24.12 -1.44
CA VAL A 405 20.53 -25.15 -1.83
C VAL A 405 19.87 -24.83 -3.18
N GLY A 406 19.82 -23.56 -3.59
CA GLY A 406 19.22 -23.11 -4.85
C GLY A 406 20.01 -23.48 -6.10
N LEU A 407 19.33 -23.49 -7.25
CA LEU A 407 19.97 -23.65 -8.56
C LEU A 407 20.73 -22.37 -8.94
N TRP A 408 22.02 -22.49 -9.22
CA TRP A 408 22.86 -21.33 -9.56
C TRP A 408 22.59 -20.89 -11.00
N ASN A 409 22.43 -19.58 -11.18
CA ASN A 409 22.32 -18.88 -12.45
C ASN A 409 22.96 -17.49 -12.32
N ASP A 410 23.13 -16.74 -13.41
CA ASP A 410 23.77 -15.41 -13.34
C ASP A 410 22.98 -14.39 -12.49
N GLY A 411 21.67 -14.54 -12.28
CA GLY A 411 20.92 -13.72 -11.33
C GLY A 411 21.28 -14.04 -9.87
N LEU A 412 21.22 -15.32 -9.49
CA LEU A 412 21.56 -15.78 -8.15
C LEU A 412 23.04 -15.48 -7.80
N LEU A 413 23.96 -15.60 -8.77
CA LEU A 413 25.36 -15.20 -8.60
C LEU A 413 25.53 -13.71 -8.28
N SER A 414 24.67 -12.82 -8.81
CA SER A 414 24.65 -11.41 -8.38
C SER A 414 24.22 -11.27 -6.92
N VAL A 415 23.23 -12.05 -6.47
CA VAL A 415 22.74 -12.01 -5.08
C VAL A 415 23.79 -12.58 -4.10
N ILE A 416 24.39 -13.73 -4.40
CA ILE A 416 25.47 -14.33 -3.61
C ILE A 416 26.65 -13.34 -3.51
N HIS A 417 27.03 -12.73 -4.64
CA HIS A 417 28.09 -11.71 -4.65
C HIS A 417 27.72 -10.50 -3.79
N ALA A 418 26.48 -10.00 -3.86
CA ALA A 418 26.02 -8.89 -3.02
C ALA A 418 26.04 -9.21 -1.53
N ILE A 419 25.71 -10.45 -1.13
CA ILE A 419 25.78 -10.90 0.27
C ILE A 419 27.23 -10.92 0.77
N LEU A 420 28.12 -11.58 0.03
CA LEU A 420 29.55 -11.68 0.36
C LEU A 420 30.24 -10.31 0.37
N ASP A 421 29.90 -9.43 -0.58
CA ASP A 421 30.44 -8.08 -0.66
C ASP A 421 30.00 -7.22 0.53
N SER A 422 28.78 -7.45 1.04
CA SER A 422 28.20 -6.77 2.22
C SER A 422 28.79 -7.21 3.58
N LYS A 423 29.80 -8.10 3.58
CA LYS A 423 30.46 -8.72 4.75
C LYS A 423 29.48 -9.46 5.68
N ILE A 424 29.49 -10.79 5.59
CA ILE A 424 28.85 -11.70 6.54
C ILE A 424 29.91 -12.46 7.33
N GLU A 425 29.56 -12.92 8.54
CA GLU A 425 30.38 -13.86 9.30
C GLU A 425 30.06 -15.28 8.84
N LEU A 426 31.10 -16.08 8.57
CA LEU A 426 30.97 -17.46 8.08
C LEU A 426 31.69 -18.42 9.03
N SER A 427 31.01 -19.50 9.42
CA SER A 427 31.66 -20.65 10.05
C SER A 427 32.50 -21.42 9.01
N GLU A 428 33.51 -22.17 9.47
CA GLU A 428 34.31 -23.02 8.59
C GLU A 428 33.44 -24.07 7.87
N GLU A 429 32.41 -24.58 8.54
CA GLU A 429 31.43 -25.52 7.98
C GLU A 429 30.67 -24.88 6.78
N LEU A 430 30.05 -23.71 6.97
CA LEU A 430 29.33 -23.01 5.89
C LEU A 430 30.27 -22.57 4.77
N PHE A 431 31.49 -22.17 5.10
CA PHE A 431 32.50 -21.84 4.08
C PHE A 431 32.91 -23.08 3.27
N SER A 432 33.05 -24.25 3.91
CA SER A 432 33.35 -25.52 3.22
C SER A 432 32.20 -26.01 2.33
N LEU A 433 30.94 -25.85 2.78
CA LEU A 433 29.76 -26.15 1.97
C LEU A 433 29.70 -25.24 0.74
N PHE A 434 29.99 -23.95 0.92
CA PHE A 434 30.07 -22.99 -0.17
C PHE A 434 31.21 -23.28 -1.16
N THR A 435 32.43 -23.63 -0.71
CA THR A 435 33.53 -23.95 -1.64
C THR A 435 33.30 -25.27 -2.39
N ASN A 436 32.65 -26.26 -1.76
CA ASN A 436 32.18 -27.48 -2.43
C ASN A 436 31.14 -27.14 -3.52
N GLN A 437 30.12 -26.32 -3.19
CA GLN A 437 29.11 -25.91 -4.18
C GLN A 437 29.75 -25.11 -5.33
N LEU A 438 30.65 -24.17 -5.02
CA LEU A 438 31.39 -23.39 -6.01
C LEU A 438 32.21 -24.30 -6.94
N SER A 439 32.83 -25.36 -6.42
CA SER A 439 33.55 -26.37 -7.21
C SER A 439 32.64 -27.25 -8.07
N SER A 440 31.42 -27.56 -7.62
CA SER A 440 30.46 -28.31 -8.43
C SER A 440 29.90 -27.46 -9.59
N GLN A 441 29.66 -26.17 -9.35
CA GLN A 441 29.04 -25.25 -10.30
C GLN A 441 30.05 -24.63 -11.29
N SER A 442 31.34 -24.55 -10.94
CA SER A 442 32.35 -23.86 -11.76
C SER A 442 32.43 -24.26 -13.24
N PRO A 443 32.22 -25.53 -13.67
CA PRO A 443 32.23 -25.90 -15.08
C PRO A 443 31.10 -25.25 -15.91
N HIS A 444 30.00 -24.84 -15.27
CA HIS A 444 28.88 -24.18 -15.96
C HIS A 444 29.09 -22.66 -16.12
N PHE A 445 30.04 -22.08 -15.38
CA PHE A 445 30.24 -20.62 -15.31
C PHE A 445 31.61 -20.15 -15.82
N THR A 446 32.27 -20.91 -16.70
CA THR A 446 33.62 -20.60 -17.23
C THR A 446 33.74 -19.16 -17.74
N LYS A 447 32.73 -18.68 -18.46
CA LYS A 447 32.66 -17.34 -19.06
C LYS A 447 31.91 -16.29 -18.22
N SER A 448 31.29 -16.65 -17.09
CA SER A 448 30.52 -15.69 -16.28
C SER A 448 31.44 -14.70 -15.56
N MET A 449 31.30 -13.42 -15.93
CA MET A 449 31.93 -12.30 -15.24
C MET A 449 31.41 -12.14 -13.80
N LYS A 450 30.18 -12.58 -13.51
CA LYS A 450 29.61 -12.53 -12.16
C LYS A 450 30.25 -13.58 -11.26
N PHE A 451 30.36 -14.83 -11.74
CA PHE A 451 31.08 -15.91 -11.06
C PHE A 451 32.55 -15.52 -10.78
N ALA A 452 33.23 -14.93 -11.77
CA ALA A 452 34.60 -14.45 -11.62
C ALA A 452 34.75 -13.32 -10.57
N LYS A 453 33.82 -12.35 -10.53
CA LYS A 453 33.79 -11.30 -9.50
C LYS A 453 33.48 -11.85 -8.11
N MET A 454 32.55 -12.80 -8.01
CA MET A 454 32.22 -13.50 -6.77
C MET A 454 33.45 -14.22 -6.19
N MET A 455 34.14 -15.04 -6.99
CA MET A 455 35.39 -15.68 -6.56
C MET A 455 36.46 -14.66 -6.13
N LEU A 456 36.59 -13.53 -6.81
CA LEU A 456 37.56 -12.49 -6.44
C LEU A 456 37.21 -11.85 -5.09
N THR A 457 35.93 -11.64 -4.79
CA THR A 457 35.46 -11.17 -3.47
C THR A 457 35.71 -12.21 -2.37
N VAL A 458 35.56 -13.51 -2.65
CA VAL A 458 35.94 -14.59 -1.71
C VAL A 458 37.44 -14.54 -1.40
N LEU A 459 38.29 -14.55 -2.43
CA LEU A 459 39.75 -14.56 -2.29
C LEU A 459 40.33 -13.27 -1.68
N THR A 460 39.57 -12.16 -1.67
CA THR A 460 40.03 -10.88 -1.10
C THR A 460 39.45 -10.59 0.27
N LYS A 461 38.13 -10.77 0.48
CA LYS A 461 37.46 -10.46 1.76
C LYS A 461 37.45 -11.62 2.75
N PHE A 462 37.50 -12.87 2.29
CA PHE A 462 37.37 -14.08 3.11
C PHE A 462 38.64 -14.95 3.11
N HIS A 463 39.80 -14.35 2.79
CA HIS A 463 41.09 -15.04 2.72
C HIS A 463 41.44 -15.81 4.01
N SER A 464 41.02 -15.31 5.17
CA SER A 464 41.18 -15.96 6.48
C SER A 464 40.46 -17.31 6.63
N HIS A 465 39.43 -17.57 5.83
CA HIS A 465 38.66 -18.84 5.86
C HIS A 465 39.16 -19.86 4.82
N VAL A 466 40.13 -19.49 3.98
CA VAL A 466 40.63 -20.35 2.88
C VAL A 466 41.63 -21.39 3.40
N SER A 467 41.09 -22.44 4.02
CA SER A 467 41.87 -23.60 4.48
C SER A 467 42.55 -24.33 3.31
N ALA A 468 43.63 -25.06 3.59
CA ALA A 468 44.41 -25.80 2.59
C ALA A 468 43.55 -26.80 1.77
N ALA A 469 42.51 -27.39 2.37
CA ALA A 469 41.55 -28.22 1.66
C ALA A 469 40.74 -27.41 0.61
N CYS A 470 40.29 -26.20 0.98
CA CYS A 470 39.57 -25.31 0.06
C CYS A 470 40.46 -24.77 -1.08
N GLN A 471 41.78 -24.64 -0.87
CA GLN A 471 42.70 -24.11 -1.88
C GLN A 471 42.72 -24.96 -3.16
N HIS A 472 42.66 -26.29 -3.05
CA HIS A 472 42.60 -27.18 -4.22
C HIS A 472 41.30 -27.03 -5.02
N ALA A 473 40.15 -26.93 -4.33
CA ALA A 473 38.86 -26.67 -4.95
C ALA A 473 38.86 -25.31 -5.68
N LEU A 474 39.26 -24.24 -5.00
CA LEU A 474 39.32 -22.88 -5.56
C LEU A 474 40.31 -22.79 -6.74
N SER A 475 41.48 -23.44 -6.65
CA SER A 475 42.45 -23.52 -7.76
C SER A 475 41.83 -24.19 -8.99
N SER A 476 41.10 -25.28 -8.80
CA SER A 476 40.38 -25.98 -9.87
C SER A 476 39.32 -25.08 -10.52
N CYS A 477 38.54 -24.33 -9.74
CA CYS A 477 37.55 -23.37 -10.24
C CYS A 477 38.18 -22.26 -11.10
N ILE A 478 39.32 -21.73 -10.64
CA ILE A 478 40.10 -20.72 -11.39
C ILE A 478 40.69 -21.32 -12.67
N SER A 479 41.00 -22.62 -12.70
CA SER A 479 41.47 -23.29 -13.92
C SER A 479 40.39 -23.34 -15.01
N PHE A 480 39.12 -23.57 -14.65
CA PHE A 480 37.97 -23.54 -15.56
C PHE A 480 37.57 -22.12 -16.01
N ASN A 481 37.97 -21.06 -15.29
CA ASN A 481 37.57 -19.71 -15.66
C ASN A 481 38.23 -19.22 -16.97
N GLU A 482 37.45 -18.72 -17.92
CA GLU A 482 37.89 -18.20 -19.22
C GLU A 482 37.89 -16.66 -19.28
N THR A 483 37.43 -15.98 -18.23
CA THR A 483 37.31 -14.52 -18.22
C THR A 483 38.66 -13.81 -18.09
N PHE A 484 38.72 -12.53 -18.45
CA PHE A 484 39.93 -11.71 -18.25
C PHE A 484 40.39 -11.62 -16.78
N LEU A 485 39.51 -11.90 -15.81
CA LEU A 485 39.85 -11.94 -14.39
C LEU A 485 40.67 -13.18 -13.99
N LYS A 486 40.85 -14.20 -14.85
CA LYS A 486 41.64 -15.41 -14.55
C LYS A 486 43.01 -15.11 -13.96
N LYS A 487 43.74 -14.14 -14.53
CA LYS A 487 45.06 -13.70 -14.01
C LYS A 487 44.95 -13.05 -12.62
N SER A 488 43.94 -12.21 -12.40
CA SER A 488 43.68 -11.55 -11.11
C SER A 488 43.29 -12.56 -10.02
N LEU A 489 42.49 -13.57 -10.38
CA LEU A 489 42.10 -14.67 -9.49
C LEU A 489 43.30 -15.53 -9.09
N GLN A 490 44.15 -15.92 -10.06
CA GLN A 490 45.41 -16.63 -9.79
C GLN A 490 46.36 -15.82 -8.91
N ALA A 491 46.46 -14.50 -9.14
CA ALA A 491 47.27 -13.61 -8.31
C ALA A 491 46.69 -13.40 -6.90
N ALA A 492 45.36 -13.42 -6.75
CA ALA A 492 44.69 -13.36 -5.45
C ALA A 492 44.93 -14.64 -4.65
N LEU A 493 44.67 -15.83 -5.22
CA LEU A 493 44.89 -17.10 -4.53
C LEU A 493 46.35 -17.28 -4.08
N LYS A 494 47.33 -16.89 -4.92
CA LYS A 494 48.76 -16.93 -4.57
C LYS A 494 49.16 -16.06 -3.38
N ARG A 495 48.36 -15.05 -3.00
CA ARG A 495 48.59 -14.20 -1.82
C ARG A 495 48.01 -14.79 -0.53
N ILE A 496 47.30 -15.92 -0.62
CA ILE A 496 46.72 -16.66 0.52
C ILE A 496 47.54 -17.92 0.81
N THR A 497 48.39 -18.35 -0.14
CA THR A 497 49.34 -19.47 -0.02
C THR A 497 50.73 -19.04 0.45
N HIS A 498 50.88 -17.80 0.94
CA HIS A 498 52.10 -17.16 1.42
C HIS A 498 51.82 -16.41 2.72
#